data_AF-A0A0R3QFB2-F1
#
_entry.id   AF-A0A0R3QFB2-F1
#
_cell.length_a   1.000
_cell.length_b   1.000
_cell.length_c   1.000
_cell.angle_alpha   90.00
_cell.angle_beta   90.00
_cell.angle_gamma   90.00
#
_symmetry.space_group_name_H-M   'P 1'
#
loop_
_entity.id
_entity.type
_entity.pdbx_description
1 polymer ?
#
loop_
_entity_poly.entity_id
_entity_poly.type
_entity_poly.pdbx_seq_one_letter_code
_entity_poly.pdbx_strand_id
1 'polypeptide(L)'
;MLCFKNKNILVVDFMSGRSGGVGYNNTGVSNTGASLPSRNLFQPGQKFDLYIYLSDSQDKFDEFDDESALFWKETGMTYSDWTSGPDGDGSRTKSATFPTPKSLANNGSLYIHVFIVKKDQSPDRRSRLHVKREVLYNVRQLNKYKKKYYKRTQNLLTGKTEQTEEEQKKAEVMSFEVLNYWHPNLTISLVDDQTAWQRGSLPSPLDEAVKFDPIDNTYKPIFFFNDYWNLAADYILINSSVEELKLSVRYAPISLFKWQLYASQQVSFTW
;
A
#
# COMPACT_ATOMS: atom_id res chain seq x y z
N MET A 1 -12.92 -42.09 91.86
CA MET A 1 -13.75 -43.29 91.57
C MET A 1 -13.06 -44.10 90.47
N LEU A 2 -13.53 -45.31 90.13
CA LEU A 2 -12.74 -46.34 89.43
C LEU A 2 -12.46 -46.09 87.93
N CYS A 3 -11.48 -46.85 87.41
CA CYS A 3 -11.03 -46.95 86.01
C CYS A 3 -12.01 -47.73 85.10
N PHE A 4 -11.80 -47.62 83.77
CA PHE A 4 -11.61 -48.70 82.74
C PHE A 4 -11.60 -48.01 81.34
N LYS A 5 -10.65 -48.15 80.37
CA LYS A 5 -10.02 -49.30 79.66
C LYS A 5 -11.07 -50.20 78.99
N ASN A 6 -11.01 -50.54 77.68
CA ASN A 6 -9.95 -51.19 76.87
C ASN A 6 -10.35 -51.11 75.36
N LYS A 7 -9.60 -51.44 74.27
CA LYS A 7 -8.19 -51.83 73.94
C LYS A 7 -8.02 -51.75 72.38
N ASN A 8 -6.91 -52.26 71.82
CA ASN A 8 -6.62 -52.60 70.39
C ASN A 8 -6.30 -51.40 69.45
N ILE A 9 -5.10 -51.19 68.87
CA ILE A 9 -3.97 -52.07 68.42
C ILE A 9 -4.39 -52.91 67.19
N LEU A 10 -3.70 -53.01 66.03
CA LEU A 10 -2.30 -52.80 65.59
C LEU A 10 -2.21 -51.68 64.50
N VAL A 11 -1.11 -51.28 63.81
CA VAL A 11 0.37 -51.52 63.82
C VAL A 11 1.11 -50.27 63.23
N VAL A 12 2.44 -50.29 63.04
CA VAL A 12 3.23 -49.30 62.25
C VAL A 12 4.01 -49.99 61.14
N ASP A 13 4.19 -49.37 59.97
CA ASP A 13 5.25 -49.72 59.01
C ASP A 13 5.90 -48.45 58.42
N PHE A 14 7.17 -48.53 58.02
CA PHE A 14 8.07 -47.37 57.92
C PHE A 14 9.17 -47.58 56.87
N MET A 15 8.93 -47.22 55.60
CA MET A 15 9.96 -47.22 54.55
C MET A 15 10.02 -45.92 53.76
N SER A 16 11.21 -45.64 53.21
CA SER A 16 11.65 -44.32 52.78
C SER A 16 11.44 -44.04 51.29
N GLY A 17 11.03 -42.81 50.97
CA GLY A 17 11.04 -42.26 49.61
C GLY A 17 11.37 -40.76 49.66
N ARG A 18 12.46 -40.33 49.01
CA ARG A 18 12.99 -38.95 49.09
C ARG A 18 13.30 -38.37 47.71
N SER A 19 12.34 -37.66 47.11
CA SER A 19 12.52 -36.59 46.12
C SER A 19 11.13 -36.04 45.75
N GLY A 20 10.90 -34.75 45.48
CA GLY A 20 11.77 -33.58 45.50
C GLY A 20 10.95 -32.31 45.74
N GLY A 21 11.59 -31.17 46.00
CA GLY A 21 10.89 -29.94 46.39
C GLY A 21 10.16 -29.25 45.24
N VAL A 22 8.90 -28.84 45.47
CA VAL A 22 8.15 -27.98 44.55
C VAL A 22 8.60 -26.53 44.74
N GLY A 23 9.25 -25.97 43.72
CA GLY A 23 9.61 -24.54 43.70
C GLY A 23 8.41 -23.67 43.35
N TYR A 24 8.18 -22.61 44.13
CA TYR A 24 7.16 -21.59 43.83
C TYR A 24 7.62 -20.68 42.68
N ASN A 25 7.42 -21.11 41.43
CA ASN A 25 7.60 -20.25 40.26
C ASN A 25 6.46 -19.22 40.20
N ASN A 26 6.74 -18.01 40.72
CA ASN A 26 5.84 -16.87 40.71
C ASN A 26 5.79 -16.21 39.31
N THR A 27 5.24 -16.91 38.32
CA THR A 27 4.98 -16.35 36.98
C THR A 27 3.71 -15.52 37.00
N GLY A 28 3.82 -14.30 37.53
CA GLY A 28 2.81 -13.26 37.36
C GLY A 28 2.69 -12.86 35.89
N VAL A 29 1.92 -13.62 35.12
CA VAL A 29 1.53 -13.24 33.75
C VAL A 29 0.66 -12.00 33.87
N SER A 30 1.26 -10.84 33.57
CA SER A 30 0.53 -9.60 33.41
C SER A 30 -0.46 -9.78 32.27
N ASN A 31 -1.74 -9.95 32.63
CA ASN A 31 -2.84 -10.08 31.68
C ASN A 31 -3.09 -8.71 31.02
N THR A 32 -2.22 -8.35 30.06
CA THR A 32 -2.34 -7.16 29.24
C THR A 32 -3.65 -7.25 28.48
N GLY A 33 -4.63 -6.46 28.92
CA GLY A 33 -6.04 -6.62 28.53
C GLY A 33 -6.19 -6.79 27.02
N ALA A 34 -6.74 -7.94 26.62
CA ALA A 34 -6.78 -8.37 25.23
C ALA A 34 -7.33 -7.25 24.34
N SER A 35 -6.46 -6.70 23.47
CA SER A 35 -6.82 -5.57 22.63
C SER A 35 -7.98 -5.97 21.72
N LEU A 36 -9.12 -5.29 21.89
CA LEU A 36 -10.32 -5.52 21.11
C LEU A 36 -9.99 -5.40 19.61
N PRO A 37 -10.45 -6.32 18.75
CA PRO A 37 -10.26 -6.21 17.31
C PRO A 37 -10.69 -4.84 16.78
N SER A 38 -9.80 -4.19 16.03
CA SER A 38 -10.02 -2.88 15.43
C SER A 38 -10.93 -2.98 14.21
N ARG A 39 -11.73 -1.93 13.95
CA ARG A 39 -12.68 -1.87 12.82
C ARG A 39 -12.23 -0.89 11.75
N ASN A 40 -12.73 -1.04 10.52
CA ASN A 40 -12.44 -0.07 9.47
C ASN A 40 -13.02 1.31 9.83
N LEU A 41 -12.20 2.35 9.73
CA LEU A 41 -12.58 3.74 9.94
C LEU A 41 -13.69 4.21 8.97
N PHE A 42 -13.75 3.62 7.78
CA PHE A 42 -14.84 3.81 6.84
C PHE A 42 -15.79 2.61 6.94
N GLN A 43 -17.04 2.87 7.30
CA GLN A 43 -18.12 1.87 7.31
C GLN A 43 -18.81 1.82 5.94
N PRO A 44 -19.50 0.73 5.57
CA PRO A 44 -20.18 0.65 4.28
C PRO A 44 -21.19 1.78 4.13
N GLY A 45 -21.24 2.44 2.97
CA GLY A 45 -22.06 3.64 2.76
C GLY A 45 -21.46 4.95 3.29
N GLN A 46 -20.29 4.93 3.95
CA GLN A 46 -19.56 6.16 4.34
C GLN A 46 -19.22 6.97 3.09
N LYS A 47 -19.66 8.23 3.05
CA LYS A 47 -19.31 9.15 1.96
C LYS A 47 -17.94 9.76 2.17
N PHE A 48 -17.17 9.85 1.08
CA PHE A 48 -15.80 10.36 1.06
C PHE A 48 -15.57 11.24 -0.17
N ASP A 49 -14.56 12.08 -0.08
CA ASP A 49 -14.07 12.92 -1.17
C ASP A 49 -12.63 12.50 -1.50
N LEU A 50 -12.32 12.42 -2.79
CA LEU A 50 -11.02 12.05 -3.36
C LEU A 50 -10.38 13.32 -3.95
N TYR A 51 -9.12 13.55 -3.60
CA TYR A 51 -8.28 14.61 -4.14
C TYR A 51 -6.97 14.02 -4.65
N ILE A 52 -6.55 14.41 -5.85
CA ILE A 52 -5.33 13.97 -6.50
C ILE A 52 -4.54 15.20 -6.96
N TYR A 53 -3.34 15.34 -6.44
CA TYR A 53 -2.38 16.37 -6.85
C TYR A 53 -1.18 15.75 -7.55
N LEU A 54 -0.52 16.54 -8.40
CA LEU A 54 0.75 16.21 -9.04
C LEU A 54 1.83 17.17 -8.53
N SER A 55 3.03 16.66 -8.24
CA SER A 55 4.20 17.50 -7.92
C SER A 55 5.51 16.84 -8.34
N ASP A 56 6.60 17.61 -8.40
CA ASP A 56 7.95 17.08 -8.67
C ASP A 56 8.63 16.46 -7.41
N SER A 57 7.96 16.43 -6.25
CA SER A 57 8.52 15.94 -4.98
C SER A 57 7.83 14.69 -4.43
N GLN A 58 8.60 13.82 -3.76
CA GLN A 58 8.06 12.66 -3.03
C GLN A 58 7.53 13.00 -1.63
N ASP A 59 7.77 14.23 -1.15
CA ASP A 59 7.52 14.62 0.23
C ASP A 59 6.02 14.75 0.57
N LYS A 60 5.72 15.25 1.77
CA LYS A 60 4.35 15.50 2.22
C LYS A 60 3.82 16.77 1.56
N PHE A 61 3.09 16.59 0.45
CA PHE A 61 2.41 17.67 -0.27
C PHE A 61 1.71 18.65 0.68
N ASP A 62 2.04 19.94 0.50
CA ASP A 62 1.54 21.09 1.24
C ASP A 62 1.15 22.28 0.33
N GLU A 63 1.40 22.18 -0.98
CA GLU A 63 1.07 23.15 -2.04
C GLU A 63 -0.45 23.20 -2.37
N PHE A 64 -1.31 23.12 -1.34
CA PHE A 64 -2.77 23.06 -1.48
C PHE A 64 -3.43 24.33 -2.04
N ASP A 65 -2.69 25.44 -2.14
CA ASP A 65 -3.14 26.69 -2.76
C ASP A 65 -2.95 26.71 -4.29
N ASP A 66 -2.19 25.77 -4.86
CA ASP A 66 -1.96 25.70 -6.31
C ASP A 66 -3.07 24.89 -7.00
N GLU A 67 -3.97 25.58 -7.68
CA GLU A 67 -5.02 24.96 -8.49
C GLU A 67 -4.46 24.16 -9.69
N SER A 68 -3.25 24.48 -10.17
CA SER A 68 -2.60 23.77 -11.28
C SER A 68 -2.03 22.40 -10.89
N ALA A 69 -1.69 22.22 -9.60
CA ALA A 69 -1.31 20.94 -9.04
C ALA A 69 -2.50 19.96 -8.93
N LEU A 70 -3.75 20.44 -8.87
CA LEU A 70 -4.95 19.62 -8.67
C LEU A 70 -5.42 18.93 -9.97
N PHE A 71 -4.97 17.69 -10.18
CA PHE A 71 -5.34 16.87 -11.34
C PHE A 71 -6.79 16.36 -11.30
N TRP A 72 -7.28 15.91 -10.13
CA TRP A 72 -8.64 15.39 -9.98
C TRP A 72 -9.19 15.65 -8.57
N LYS A 73 -10.39 16.21 -8.50
CA LYS A 73 -11.25 16.22 -7.31
C LYS A 73 -12.56 15.51 -7.64
N GLU A 74 -12.95 14.55 -6.82
CA GLU A 74 -14.20 13.79 -6.94
C GLU A 74 -14.90 13.80 -5.58
N THR A 75 -16.17 14.22 -5.50
CA THR A 75 -16.86 14.46 -4.22
C THR A 75 -18.12 13.62 -4.05
N GLY A 76 -18.43 13.26 -2.81
CA GLY A 76 -19.61 12.46 -2.46
C GLY A 76 -19.55 11.01 -2.95
N MET A 77 -18.35 10.49 -3.22
CA MET A 77 -18.12 9.06 -3.47
C MET A 77 -18.56 8.26 -2.25
N THR A 78 -18.94 6.99 -2.44
CA THR A 78 -19.47 6.14 -1.37
C THR A 78 -18.58 4.91 -1.19
N TYR A 79 -18.23 4.59 0.05
CA TYR A 79 -17.43 3.40 0.35
C TYR A 79 -18.29 2.13 0.30
N SER A 80 -17.72 1.03 -0.19
CA SER A 80 -18.44 -0.20 -0.56
C SER A 80 -19.52 0.01 -1.65
N ASP A 81 -19.39 1.04 -2.50
CA ASP A 81 -20.20 1.24 -3.70
C ASP A 81 -19.62 0.43 -4.87
N TRP A 82 -20.47 -0.41 -5.46
CA TRP A 82 -20.15 -1.34 -6.54
C TRP A 82 -21.03 -1.14 -7.77
N THR A 83 -21.85 -0.08 -7.81
CA THR A 83 -22.93 0.08 -8.81
C THR A 83 -23.03 1.48 -9.40
N SER A 84 -22.41 2.51 -8.83
CA SER A 84 -22.33 3.84 -9.46
C SER A 84 -21.21 3.92 -10.53
N GLY A 85 -21.00 5.11 -11.08
CA GLY A 85 -20.03 5.34 -12.16
C GLY A 85 -20.60 5.10 -13.57
N PRO A 86 -19.83 5.40 -14.63
CA PRO A 86 -20.31 5.26 -16.01
C PRO A 86 -20.52 3.81 -16.44
N ASP A 87 -19.67 2.90 -15.95
CA ASP A 87 -19.64 1.49 -16.33
C ASP A 87 -20.53 0.61 -15.43
N GLY A 88 -21.13 1.18 -14.38
CA GLY A 88 -21.96 0.47 -13.39
C GLY A 88 -21.19 -0.43 -12.42
N ASP A 89 -19.87 -0.24 -12.27
CA ASP A 89 -18.95 -1.06 -11.47
C ASP A 89 -18.38 -0.35 -10.22
N GLY A 90 -18.90 0.84 -9.88
CA GLY A 90 -18.38 1.72 -8.82
C GLY A 90 -17.14 2.54 -9.24
N SER A 91 -16.65 2.40 -10.48
CA SER A 91 -15.44 3.08 -10.94
C SER A 91 -15.69 4.49 -11.47
N ARG A 92 -14.63 5.30 -11.52
CA ARG A 92 -14.60 6.63 -12.17
C ARG A 92 -13.24 6.84 -12.83
N THR A 93 -13.19 7.53 -13.95
CA THR A 93 -11.94 7.78 -14.69
C THR A 93 -11.81 9.27 -15.00
N LYS A 94 -10.66 9.86 -14.67
CA LYS A 94 -10.25 11.19 -15.10
C LYS A 94 -9.03 11.09 -16.01
N SER A 95 -9.17 11.58 -17.24
CA SER A 95 -8.05 11.76 -18.17
C SER A 95 -7.75 13.24 -18.37
N ALA A 96 -6.48 13.57 -18.58
CA ALA A 96 -6.02 14.85 -19.13
C ALA A 96 -4.74 14.64 -19.96
N THR A 97 -4.45 15.60 -20.83
CA THR A 97 -3.15 15.76 -21.50
C THR A 97 -2.56 17.08 -21.02
N PHE A 98 -1.25 17.11 -20.75
CA PHE A 98 -0.53 18.30 -20.32
C PHE A 98 0.87 18.35 -20.97
N PRO A 99 1.45 19.54 -21.18
CA PRO A 99 2.81 19.66 -21.72
C PRO A 99 3.81 18.99 -20.78
N THR A 100 4.80 18.29 -21.34
CA THR A 100 5.79 17.52 -20.57
C THR A 100 6.51 18.40 -19.55
N PRO A 101 6.40 18.11 -18.24
CA PRO A 101 7.11 18.84 -17.20
C PRO A 101 8.62 18.90 -17.46
N LYS A 102 9.20 20.09 -17.26
CA LYS A 102 10.65 20.30 -17.43
C LYS A 102 11.48 19.42 -16.49
N SER A 103 10.93 19.02 -15.35
CA SER A 103 11.48 17.98 -14.48
C SER A 103 11.65 16.66 -15.22
N LEU A 104 10.55 16.05 -15.68
CA LEU A 104 10.54 14.77 -16.40
C LEU A 104 11.44 14.78 -17.65
N ALA A 105 11.42 15.86 -18.43
CA ALA A 105 12.26 16.04 -19.62
C ALA A 105 13.78 16.04 -19.29
N ASN A 106 14.17 16.51 -18.10
CA ASN A 106 15.55 16.50 -17.62
C ASN A 106 15.87 15.26 -16.74
N ASN A 107 15.22 14.12 -17.00
CA ASN A 107 15.32 12.87 -16.22
C ASN A 107 14.94 13.00 -14.73
N GLY A 108 14.13 14.01 -14.37
CA GLY A 108 13.51 14.13 -13.06
C GLY A 108 12.33 13.19 -12.86
N SER A 109 11.76 13.25 -11.65
CA SER A 109 10.60 12.47 -11.22
C SER A 109 9.34 13.33 -11.19
N LEU A 110 8.18 12.73 -11.46
CA LEU A 110 6.85 13.31 -11.19
C LEU A 110 6.08 12.37 -10.27
N TYR A 111 5.43 12.91 -9.27
CA TYR A 111 4.72 12.19 -8.22
C TYR A 111 3.23 12.49 -8.25
N ILE A 112 2.44 11.48 -7.90
CA ILE A 112 1.01 11.59 -7.65
C ILE A 112 0.75 11.51 -6.14
N HIS A 113 0.00 12.48 -5.63
CA HIS A 113 -0.37 12.62 -4.21
C HIS A 113 -1.86 12.42 -4.09
N VAL A 114 -2.26 11.26 -3.58
CA VAL A 114 -3.67 10.88 -3.42
C VAL A 114 -4.10 11.06 -1.98
N PHE A 115 -5.12 11.88 -1.77
CA PHE A 115 -5.80 12.07 -0.50
C PHE A 115 -7.24 11.57 -0.60
N ILE A 116 -7.65 10.80 0.41
CA ILE A 116 -9.05 10.42 0.63
C ILE A 116 -9.44 10.90 2.03
N VAL A 117 -10.56 11.63 2.11
CA VAL A 117 -11.08 12.25 3.34
C VAL A 117 -12.58 11.99 3.45
N LYS A 118 -13.19 12.07 4.64
CA LYS A 118 -14.65 11.96 4.72
C LYS A 118 -15.30 13.15 4.00
N LYS A 119 -16.53 12.97 3.51
CA LYS A 119 -17.26 14.00 2.74
C LYS A 119 -17.25 15.34 3.48
N ASP A 120 -17.01 16.43 2.74
CA ASP A 120 -16.94 17.82 3.21
C ASP A 120 -15.73 18.15 4.12
N GLN A 121 -14.74 17.25 4.23
CA GLN A 121 -13.44 17.53 4.86
C GLN A 121 -12.39 18.07 3.86
N SER A 122 -11.29 18.60 4.38
CA SER A 122 -10.15 19.08 3.59
C SER A 122 -8.87 18.26 3.81
N PRO A 123 -8.12 17.92 2.75
CA PRO A 123 -6.77 17.36 2.88
C PRO A 123 -5.74 18.39 3.39
N ASP A 124 -5.99 19.70 3.21
CA ASP A 124 -5.09 20.77 3.65
C ASP A 124 -5.07 20.91 5.18
N ARG A 125 -3.88 20.72 5.76
CA ARG A 125 -3.57 20.79 7.20
C ARG A 125 -3.92 22.13 7.84
N ARG A 126 -3.98 23.21 7.06
CA ARG A 126 -4.28 24.58 7.52
C ARG A 126 -5.79 24.83 7.62
N SER A 127 -6.61 23.99 6.98
CA SER A 127 -8.07 24.13 6.97
C SER A 127 -8.70 23.69 8.29
N ARG A 128 -9.70 24.45 8.76
CA ARG A 128 -10.56 24.07 9.90
C ARG A 128 -11.33 22.76 9.68
N LEU A 129 -11.43 22.29 8.43
CA LEU A 129 -12.11 21.04 8.04
C LEU A 129 -11.14 19.84 7.93
N HIS A 130 -9.90 19.98 8.40
CA HIS A 130 -8.89 18.92 8.34
C HIS A 130 -8.90 18.03 9.59
N VAL A 131 -9.13 16.73 9.40
CA VAL A 131 -9.06 15.73 10.47
C VAL A 131 -7.92 14.76 10.21
N LYS A 132 -6.72 15.09 10.72
CA LYS A 132 -5.45 14.37 10.48
C LYS A 132 -5.50 12.84 10.65
N ARG A 133 -6.34 12.32 11.56
CA ARG A 133 -6.54 10.86 11.71
C ARG A 133 -7.33 10.27 10.55
N GLU A 134 -8.34 10.97 10.05
CA GLU A 134 -9.28 10.47 9.03
C GLU A 134 -8.78 10.67 7.59
N VAL A 135 -7.81 11.56 7.39
CA VAL A 135 -7.11 11.72 6.11
C VAL A 135 -6.27 10.47 5.80
N LEU A 136 -6.57 9.82 4.69
CA LEU A 136 -5.77 8.76 4.08
C LEU A 136 -4.90 9.40 2.98
N TYR A 137 -3.57 9.36 3.14
CA TYR A 137 -2.60 9.99 2.23
C TYR A 137 -1.64 8.94 1.68
N ASN A 138 -1.48 8.91 0.36
CA ASN A 138 -0.53 8.04 -0.34
C ASN A 138 0.17 8.82 -1.45
N VAL A 139 1.49 8.62 -1.59
CA VAL A 139 2.32 9.24 -2.63
C VAL A 139 2.99 8.17 -3.47
N ARG A 140 3.16 8.40 -4.77
CA ARG A 140 3.85 7.46 -5.68
C ARG A 140 4.51 8.18 -6.85
N GLN A 141 5.67 7.69 -7.28
CA GLN A 141 6.30 8.13 -8.52
C GLN A 141 5.52 7.59 -9.74
N LEU A 142 5.17 8.46 -10.69
CA LEU A 142 4.45 8.09 -11.91
C LEU A 142 5.39 7.53 -12.98
N ASN A 143 6.53 8.18 -13.19
CA ASN A 143 7.56 7.74 -14.12
C ASN A 143 8.41 6.61 -13.51
N LYS A 144 9.04 5.80 -14.37
CA LYS A 144 9.89 4.67 -13.96
C LYS A 144 11.22 4.69 -14.70
N TYR A 145 12.31 4.73 -13.94
CA TYR A 145 13.66 4.56 -14.47
C TYR A 145 13.91 3.08 -14.81
N LYS A 146 14.33 2.80 -16.05
CA LYS A 146 14.78 1.45 -16.46
C LYS A 146 16.18 1.54 -17.06
N LYS A 147 17.05 0.56 -16.77
CA LYS A 147 18.38 0.46 -17.38
C LYS A 147 18.28 -0.23 -18.74
N LYS A 148 18.58 0.49 -19.82
CA LYS A 148 18.79 -0.11 -21.14
C LYS A 148 20.25 -0.52 -21.26
N TYR A 149 20.50 -1.82 -21.37
CA TYR A 149 21.85 -2.37 -21.53
C TYR A 149 22.21 -2.44 -23.00
N TYR A 150 23.38 -1.92 -23.36
CA TYR A 150 23.93 -1.99 -24.70
C TYR A 150 24.93 -3.15 -24.78
N LYS A 151 24.68 -4.09 -25.71
CA LYS A 151 25.55 -5.26 -25.95
C LYS A 151 25.79 -5.39 -27.44
N ARG A 152 27.05 -5.42 -27.88
CA ARG A 152 27.43 -5.64 -29.28
C ARG A 152 27.16 -7.09 -29.69
N THR A 153 25.94 -7.39 -30.12
CA THR A 153 25.50 -8.72 -30.56
C THR A 153 25.27 -8.74 -32.06
N GLN A 154 26.16 -9.40 -32.81
CA GLN A 154 25.95 -9.72 -34.21
C GLN A 154 25.17 -11.05 -34.33
N ASN A 155 24.28 -11.15 -35.32
CA ASN A 155 23.56 -12.39 -35.59
C ASN A 155 24.53 -13.40 -36.24
N LEU A 156 24.90 -14.44 -35.49
CA LEU A 156 25.92 -15.44 -35.88
C LEU A 156 25.58 -16.23 -37.15
N LEU A 157 24.31 -16.25 -37.58
CA LEU A 157 23.84 -16.98 -38.76
C LEU A 157 23.75 -16.11 -40.02
N THR A 158 23.58 -14.80 -39.87
CA THR A 158 23.36 -13.87 -41.01
C THR A 158 24.42 -12.80 -41.16
N GLY A 159 25.32 -12.64 -40.17
CA GLY A 159 26.39 -11.63 -40.15
C GLY A 159 25.90 -10.18 -40.01
N LYS A 160 24.58 -9.95 -39.92
CA LYS A 160 23.97 -8.62 -39.82
C LYS A 160 23.71 -8.27 -38.35
N THR A 161 23.90 -7.00 -38.02
CA THR A 161 23.49 -6.44 -36.73
C THR A 161 22.09 -5.86 -36.87
N GLU A 162 21.16 -6.27 -36.01
CA GLU A 162 19.78 -5.76 -35.99
C GLU A 162 19.66 -4.43 -35.20
N GLN A 163 20.74 -3.99 -34.53
CA GLN A 163 20.82 -2.77 -33.73
C GLN A 163 21.11 -1.54 -34.59
N THR A 164 20.45 -0.42 -34.30
CA THR A 164 20.66 0.87 -34.98
C THR A 164 22.10 1.37 -34.77
N GLU A 165 22.67 2.09 -35.74
CA GLU A 165 24.05 2.62 -35.62
C GLU A 165 24.29 3.45 -34.36
N GLU A 166 23.30 4.19 -33.89
CA GLU A 166 23.36 4.97 -32.65
C GLU A 166 23.53 4.08 -31.42
N GLU A 167 22.87 2.92 -31.39
CA GLU A 167 22.98 1.94 -30.30
C GLU A 167 24.35 1.24 -30.33
N GLN A 168 24.90 0.99 -31.52
CA GLN A 168 26.25 0.44 -31.68
C GLN A 168 27.30 1.44 -31.19
N LYS A 169 27.19 2.73 -31.56
CA LYS A 169 28.06 3.82 -31.09
C LYS A 169 27.93 4.03 -29.56
N LYS A 170 26.72 3.96 -29.01
CA LYS A 170 26.50 3.97 -27.55
C LYS A 170 27.14 2.76 -26.85
N ALA A 171 27.05 1.56 -27.42
CA ALA A 171 27.64 0.34 -26.87
C ALA A 171 29.18 0.38 -26.76
N GLU A 172 29.86 1.19 -27.57
CA GLU A 172 31.32 1.37 -27.52
C GLU A 172 31.77 2.34 -26.40
N VAL A 173 30.84 3.16 -25.85
CA VAL A 173 31.13 4.17 -24.82
C VAL A 173 30.49 3.84 -23.46
N MET A 174 29.31 3.22 -23.44
CA MET A 174 28.53 2.96 -22.23
C MET A 174 27.87 1.57 -22.24
N SER A 175 27.99 0.83 -21.13
CA SER A 175 27.39 -0.51 -20.98
C SER A 175 25.90 -0.48 -20.65
N PHE A 176 25.42 0.58 -20.01
CA PHE A 176 23.99 0.85 -19.81
C PHE A 176 23.68 2.34 -19.73
N GLU A 177 22.45 2.69 -20.07
CA GLU A 177 21.88 4.03 -19.93
C GLU A 177 20.62 3.94 -19.06
N VAL A 178 20.42 4.91 -18.15
CA VAL A 178 19.20 5.00 -17.34
C VAL A 178 18.20 5.85 -18.11
N LEU A 179 17.09 5.24 -18.54
CA LEU A 179 16.06 5.87 -19.35
C LEU A 179 14.78 6.08 -18.54
N ASN A 180 14.14 7.22 -18.75
CA ASN A 180 12.93 7.64 -18.05
C ASN A 180 11.67 7.20 -18.81
N TYR A 181 10.85 6.32 -18.24
CA TYR A 181 9.65 5.81 -18.90
C TYR A 181 8.37 6.33 -18.25
N TRP A 182 7.41 6.75 -19.07
CA TRP A 182 6.06 7.14 -18.69
C TRP A 182 5.06 6.02 -18.98
N HIS A 183 3.98 5.92 -18.20
CA HIS A 183 2.84 5.06 -18.50
C HIS A 183 1.55 5.89 -18.42
N PRO A 184 0.69 5.91 -19.46
CA PRO A 184 -0.43 6.84 -19.52
C PRO A 184 -1.60 6.48 -18.60
N ASN A 185 -1.68 5.24 -18.11
CA ASN A 185 -2.76 4.76 -17.27
C ASN A 185 -2.29 4.46 -15.84
N LEU A 186 -3.07 4.86 -14.84
CA LEU A 186 -2.90 4.48 -13.45
C LEU A 186 -4.25 4.05 -12.88
N THR A 187 -4.34 2.88 -12.25
CA THR A 187 -5.52 2.52 -11.45
C THR A 187 -5.22 2.75 -9.98
N ILE A 188 -6.13 3.40 -9.27
CA ILE A 188 -6.14 3.52 -7.82
C ILE A 188 -7.35 2.77 -7.26
N SER A 189 -7.16 2.06 -6.16
CA SER A 189 -8.22 1.28 -5.53
C SER A 189 -8.25 1.50 -4.03
N LEU A 190 -9.47 1.69 -3.51
CA LEU A 190 -9.76 1.59 -2.09
C LEU A 190 -10.31 0.17 -1.87
N VAL A 191 -9.67 -0.59 -0.97
CA VAL A 191 -10.09 -1.96 -0.67
C VAL A 191 -11.35 -1.92 0.18
N ASP A 192 -12.39 -2.65 -0.23
CA ASP A 192 -13.59 -2.92 0.56
C ASP A 192 -13.29 -4.03 1.58
N ASP A 193 -13.26 -3.66 2.85
CA ASP A 193 -12.93 -4.51 3.98
C ASP A 193 -13.68 -4.06 5.24
N GLN A 194 -14.29 -5.01 5.95
CA GLN A 194 -14.92 -4.79 7.26
C GLN A 194 -14.46 -5.84 8.30
N THR A 195 -13.34 -6.51 8.02
CA THR A 195 -12.76 -7.53 8.89
C THR A 195 -12.28 -6.91 10.19
N ALA A 196 -12.56 -7.56 11.31
CA ALA A 196 -12.14 -7.07 12.62
C ALA A 196 -10.70 -7.53 12.92
N TRP A 197 -9.71 -6.71 12.57
CA TRP A 197 -8.29 -7.06 12.67
C TRP A 197 -7.73 -6.84 14.07
N GLN A 198 -6.92 -7.77 14.58
CA GLN A 198 -6.17 -7.58 15.83
C GLN A 198 -4.74 -7.12 15.53
N ARG A 199 -4.26 -6.12 16.29
CA ARG A 199 -2.93 -5.55 16.10
C ARG A 199 -1.85 -6.58 16.42
N GLY A 200 -0.93 -6.80 15.48
CA GLY A 200 0.18 -7.74 15.65
C GLY A 200 -0.13 -9.21 15.33
N SER A 201 -1.36 -9.53 14.90
CA SER A 201 -1.73 -10.88 14.43
C SER A 201 -1.90 -10.98 12.91
N LEU A 202 -1.46 -9.97 12.15
CA LEU A 202 -1.56 -9.94 10.70
C LEU A 202 -0.33 -10.61 10.06
N PRO A 203 -0.49 -11.51 9.08
CA PRO A 203 0.62 -12.01 8.28
C PRO A 203 1.01 -10.96 7.22
N SER A 204 2.26 -10.99 6.76
CA SER A 204 2.65 -10.22 5.57
C SER A 204 1.89 -10.71 4.33
N PRO A 205 1.38 -9.83 3.45
CA PRO A 205 1.56 -8.36 3.41
C PRO A 205 0.42 -7.53 4.05
N LEU A 206 -0.46 -8.13 4.87
CA LEU A 206 -1.54 -7.40 5.54
C LEU A 206 -1.05 -6.44 6.64
N ASP A 207 0.05 -6.78 7.33
CA ASP A 207 0.69 -5.93 8.34
C ASP A 207 1.26 -4.63 7.76
N GLU A 208 1.84 -4.70 6.55
CA GLU A 208 2.26 -3.52 5.80
C GLU A 208 1.08 -2.72 5.27
N ALA A 209 -0.03 -3.36 4.87
CA ALA A 209 -1.19 -2.69 4.30
C ALA A 209 -2.09 -1.99 5.34
N VAL A 210 -2.38 -2.66 6.46
CA VAL A 210 -3.38 -2.21 7.45
C VAL A 210 -2.75 -1.22 8.44
N LYS A 211 -3.10 0.05 8.31
CA LYS A 211 -2.62 1.11 9.22
C LYS A 211 -3.63 1.40 10.34
N PHE A 212 -3.43 0.73 11.47
CA PHE A 212 -4.16 0.94 12.73
C PHE A 212 -3.90 2.33 13.32
N ASP A 213 -4.95 3.03 13.79
CA ASP A 213 -4.79 4.21 14.65
C ASP A 213 -4.29 3.78 16.06
N PRO A 214 -3.43 4.56 16.75
CA PRO A 214 -2.94 4.18 18.07
C PRO A 214 -3.88 4.54 19.24
N ILE A 215 -4.93 5.35 19.01
CA ILE A 215 -5.81 5.88 20.06
C ILE A 215 -7.24 5.40 19.85
N ASP A 216 -7.76 5.52 18.63
CA ASP A 216 -9.06 4.97 18.26
C ASP A 216 -8.88 3.48 17.91
N ASN A 217 -9.83 2.62 18.30
CA ASN A 217 -9.74 1.19 17.98
C ASN A 217 -10.16 0.90 16.52
N THR A 218 -9.49 1.55 15.58
CA THR A 218 -9.80 1.50 14.14
C THR A 218 -8.54 1.34 13.30
N TYR A 219 -8.73 0.97 12.03
CA TYR A 219 -7.70 1.00 11.00
C TYR A 219 -8.18 1.80 9.79
N LYS A 220 -7.25 2.42 9.07
CA LYS A 220 -7.55 3.12 7.82
C LYS A 220 -7.85 2.11 6.70
N PRO A 221 -8.78 2.38 5.78
CA PRO A 221 -8.99 1.55 4.60
C PRO A 221 -7.67 1.31 3.86
N ILE A 222 -7.44 0.09 3.40
CA ILE A 222 -6.26 -0.21 2.57
C ILE A 222 -6.40 0.54 1.24
N PHE A 223 -5.38 1.31 0.89
CA PHE A 223 -5.26 1.96 -0.42
C PHE A 223 -4.24 1.22 -1.27
N PHE A 224 -4.51 1.12 -2.57
CA PHE A 224 -3.68 0.35 -3.49
C PHE A 224 -3.50 1.08 -4.83
N PHE A 225 -2.25 1.31 -5.23
CA PHE A 225 -1.90 1.69 -6.60
C PHE A 225 -1.81 0.41 -7.44
N ASN A 226 -2.80 0.20 -8.30
CA ASN A 226 -2.93 -1.02 -9.09
C ASN A 226 -2.25 -0.87 -10.47
N ASP A 227 -1.07 -1.48 -10.58
CA ASP A 227 -0.29 -1.60 -11.82
C ASP A 227 -0.48 -2.93 -12.55
N TYR A 228 -1.34 -3.83 -12.06
CA TYR A 228 -1.40 -5.23 -12.51
C TYR A 228 -1.66 -5.41 -14.01
N TRP A 229 -2.34 -4.43 -14.63
CA TRP A 229 -2.68 -4.42 -16.06
C TRP A 229 -1.77 -3.53 -16.92
N ASN A 230 -0.74 -2.90 -16.34
CA ASN A 230 0.14 -1.97 -17.03
C ASN A 230 1.25 -2.72 -17.79
N LEU A 231 1.03 -3.03 -19.08
CA LEU A 231 1.94 -3.83 -19.88
C LEU A 231 3.27 -3.11 -20.13
N ALA A 232 4.35 -3.88 -20.25
CA ALA A 232 5.69 -3.32 -20.51
C ALA A 232 5.79 -2.55 -21.85
N ALA A 233 4.91 -2.86 -22.81
CA ALA A 233 4.83 -2.21 -24.13
C ALA A 233 4.17 -0.82 -24.10
N ASP A 234 3.29 -0.56 -23.12
CA ASP A 234 2.56 0.70 -23.00
C ASP A 234 3.41 1.83 -22.37
N TYR A 235 4.68 1.54 -22.05
CA TYR A 235 5.63 2.50 -21.51
C TYR A 235 6.34 3.28 -22.61
N ILE A 236 5.99 4.54 -22.79
CA ILE A 236 6.71 5.46 -23.69
C ILE A 236 8.00 5.96 -23.04
N LEU A 237 9.03 6.18 -23.86
CA LEU A 237 10.28 6.82 -23.43
C LEU A 237 10.09 8.33 -23.36
N ILE A 238 10.32 8.95 -22.19
CA ILE A 238 10.40 10.40 -22.07
C ILE A 238 11.76 10.84 -22.63
N ASN A 239 11.73 11.76 -23.59
CA ASN A 239 12.91 12.44 -24.14
C ASN A 239 12.50 13.85 -24.63
N SER A 240 13.44 14.59 -25.22
CA SER A 240 13.22 15.94 -25.75
C SER A 240 12.24 16.05 -26.93
N SER A 241 11.75 14.93 -27.47
CA SER A 241 10.76 14.90 -28.56
C SER A 241 9.34 14.61 -28.08
N VAL A 242 9.13 14.33 -26.78
CA VAL A 242 7.81 14.14 -26.18
C VAL A 242 7.36 15.47 -25.58
N GLU A 243 6.62 16.26 -26.35
CA GLU A 243 6.16 17.60 -25.93
C GLU A 243 4.91 17.55 -25.02
N GLU A 244 4.09 16.50 -25.11
CA GLU A 244 2.89 16.30 -24.29
C GLU A 244 2.86 14.90 -23.65
N LEU A 245 2.32 14.84 -22.43
CA LEU A 245 2.01 13.60 -21.72
C LEU A 245 0.51 13.48 -21.43
N LYS A 246 -0.04 12.30 -21.72
CA LYS A 246 -1.39 11.91 -21.28
C LYS A 246 -1.31 11.17 -19.96
N LEU A 247 -2.16 11.56 -19.00
CA LEU A 247 -2.44 10.80 -17.77
C LEU A 247 -3.92 10.45 -17.70
N SER A 248 -4.21 9.20 -17.33
CA SER A 248 -5.55 8.67 -17.12
C SER A 248 -5.59 7.91 -15.81
N VAL A 249 -6.26 8.47 -14.79
CA VAL A 249 -6.41 7.83 -13.49
C VAL A 249 -7.82 7.23 -13.39
N ARG A 250 -7.92 5.91 -13.18
CA ARG A 250 -9.17 5.23 -12.84
C ARG A 250 -9.19 4.93 -11.35
N TYR A 251 -10.19 5.46 -10.63
CA TYR A 251 -10.60 4.89 -9.36
C TYR A 251 -11.45 3.65 -9.64
N ALA A 252 -11.16 2.53 -8.97
CA ALA A 252 -12.04 1.37 -8.96
C ALA A 252 -12.03 0.68 -7.58
N PRO A 253 -13.19 0.33 -7.00
CA PRO A 253 -13.25 -0.45 -5.76
C PRO A 253 -12.66 -1.86 -5.98
N ILE A 254 -12.13 -2.45 -4.91
CA ILE A 254 -11.54 -3.80 -4.96
C ILE A 254 -11.88 -4.56 -3.67
N SER A 255 -12.23 -5.84 -3.74
CA SER A 255 -12.49 -6.64 -2.54
C SER A 255 -11.18 -7.08 -1.89
N LEU A 256 -11.19 -7.24 -0.56
CA LEU A 256 -10.02 -7.71 0.21
C LEU A 256 -9.35 -8.94 -0.42
N PHE A 257 -10.13 -9.94 -0.84
CA PHE A 257 -9.61 -11.16 -1.48
C PHE A 257 -8.90 -10.88 -2.83
N LYS A 258 -9.49 -10.03 -3.68
CA LYS A 258 -8.87 -9.65 -4.96
C LYS A 258 -7.60 -8.81 -4.76
N TRP A 259 -7.56 -7.98 -3.71
CA TRP A 259 -6.35 -7.28 -3.30
C TRP A 259 -5.27 -8.26 -2.77
N GLN A 260 -5.62 -9.24 -1.94
CA GLN A 260 -4.69 -10.28 -1.45
C GLN A 260 -4.04 -11.06 -2.60
N LEU A 261 -4.81 -11.39 -3.65
CA LEU A 261 -4.31 -12.05 -4.87
C LEU A 261 -3.34 -11.18 -5.69
N TYR A 262 -3.45 -9.85 -5.62
CA TYR A 262 -2.48 -8.95 -6.25
C TYR A 262 -1.24 -8.75 -5.38
N ALA A 263 -1.41 -8.64 -4.05
CA ALA A 263 -0.31 -8.43 -3.12
C ALA A 263 0.65 -9.65 -3.05
N SER A 264 0.12 -10.87 -3.05
CA SER A 264 0.94 -12.09 -3.09
C SER A 264 1.79 -12.21 -4.35
N GLN A 265 1.24 -11.81 -5.51
CA GLN A 265 1.98 -11.77 -6.77
C GLN A 265 3.03 -10.66 -6.78
N GLN A 266 2.74 -9.47 -6.24
CA GLN A 266 3.73 -8.40 -6.13
C GLN A 266 4.95 -8.81 -5.29
N VAL A 267 4.75 -9.51 -4.16
CA VAL A 267 5.85 -10.05 -3.35
C VAL A 267 6.73 -11.03 -4.14
N SER A 268 6.15 -11.79 -5.09
CA SER A 268 6.93 -12.76 -5.89
C SER A 268 7.90 -12.14 -6.90
N PHE A 269 7.78 -10.84 -7.20
CA PHE A 269 8.72 -10.11 -8.07
C PHE A 269 9.88 -9.45 -7.29
N THR A 270 9.97 -9.67 -5.97
CA THR A 270 10.94 -9.02 -5.06
C THR A 270 11.99 -9.98 -4.50
N TRP A 271 12.12 -11.18 -5.08
CA TRP A 271 13.09 -12.24 -4.70
C TRP A 271 14.05 -12.56 -5.84
#